data_AF-B4NSW9-F1
#
_entry.id   AF-B4NSW9-F1
#
_cell.length_a   1.000
_cell.length_b   1.000
_cell.length_c   1.000
_cell.angle_alpha   90.00
_cell.angle_beta   90.00
_cell.angle_gamma   90.00
#
_symmetry.space_group_name_H-M   'P 1'
#
loop_
_entity.id
_entity.type
_entity.pdbx_description
1 polymer ?
#
loop_
_entity_poly.entity_id
_entity_poly.type
_entity_poly.pdbx_seq_one_letter_code
_entity_poly.pdbx_strand_id
1 'polypeptide(L)'
;MRPCAYLEGYHFKVITDHIALKLLNNIESPSGRIARWALELQQYDFEISYRKGQLNIVADALSRQPLQETSRRVSVEDDEQPREQQGCRLLEEMQGNMKQQPQKFPDYLEEDGKLYRHIPHRAGNEEVASWKMCVPIGQRQRVMTENHDHDSHPA
;
A
#
# COMPACT_ATOMS: atom_id res chain seq x y z
N MET A 1 8.73 14.82 -3.74
CA MET A 1 8.27 13.51 -3.22
C MET A 1 7.38 12.89 -4.28
N ARG A 2 7.62 11.63 -4.67
CA ARG A 2 6.60 10.88 -5.41
C ARG A 2 5.56 10.43 -4.39
N PRO A 3 4.25 10.61 -4.64
CA PRO A 3 3.21 10.06 -3.77
C PRO A 3 3.46 8.57 -3.57
N CYS A 4 3.29 8.09 -2.34
CA CYS A 4 3.32 6.66 -2.06
C CYS A 4 2.22 5.99 -2.93
N ALA A 5 2.63 5.23 -3.95
CA ALA A 5 1.76 4.69 -5.01
C ALA A 5 0.62 3.77 -4.50
N TYR A 6 0.66 3.44 -3.22
CA TYR A 6 -0.31 2.57 -2.55
C TYR A 6 -1.62 3.28 -2.17
N LEU A 7 -1.57 4.60 -1.92
CA LEU A 7 -2.73 5.36 -1.41
C LEU A 7 -3.25 6.41 -2.39
N GLU A 8 -2.49 6.70 -3.45
CA GLU A 8 -2.86 7.70 -4.45
C GLU A 8 -4.13 7.29 -5.21
N GLY A 9 -5.10 8.22 -5.28
CA GLY A 9 -6.39 8.00 -5.94
C GLY A 9 -7.40 7.15 -5.16
N TYR A 10 -7.09 6.75 -3.93
CA TYR A 10 -8.00 6.01 -3.06
C TYR A 10 -8.54 6.88 -1.94
N HIS A 11 -9.83 6.74 -1.65
CA HIS A 11 -10.36 7.13 -0.35
C HIS A 11 -9.94 6.10 0.71
N PHE A 12 -9.33 6.55 1.81
CA PHE A 12 -8.98 5.67 2.93
C PHE A 12 -9.26 6.30 4.29
N LYS A 13 -9.27 5.46 5.33
CA LYS A 13 -9.49 5.89 6.72
C LYS A 13 -8.19 5.80 7.51
N VAL A 14 -7.79 6.90 8.12
CA VAL A 14 -6.68 6.97 9.07
C VAL A 14 -7.23 6.76 10.48
N ILE A 15 -6.84 5.64 11.11
CA ILE A 15 -7.15 5.37 12.51
C ILE A 15 -6.01 5.88 13.38
N THR A 16 -6.28 6.79 14.31
CA THR A 16 -5.27 7.37 15.20
C THR A 16 -5.81 7.56 16.61
N ASP A 17 -4.93 7.47 17.61
CA ASP A 17 -5.21 7.88 18.98
C ASP A 17 -4.85 9.34 19.25
N HIS A 18 -4.45 10.09 18.23
CA HIS A 18 -4.15 11.51 18.33
C HIS A 18 -5.36 12.38 17.96
N ILE A 19 -6.14 12.79 18.96
CA ILE A 19 -7.37 13.58 18.78
C ILE A 19 -7.12 14.87 18.00
N ALA A 20 -6.00 15.55 18.24
CA ALA A 20 -5.69 16.82 17.58
C ALA A 20 -5.55 16.68 16.06
N LEU A 21 -5.18 15.49 15.56
CA LEU A 21 -5.07 15.24 14.13
C LEU A 21 -6.44 15.31 13.43
N LYS A 22 -7.53 15.01 14.13
CA LYS A 22 -8.90 15.13 13.58
C LYS A 22 -9.22 16.56 13.15
N LEU A 23 -8.57 17.56 13.76
CA LEU A 23 -8.78 18.96 13.45
C LEU A 23 -7.96 19.43 12.25
N LEU A 24 -7.02 18.62 11.72
CA LEU A 24 -6.07 19.03 10.69
C LEU A 24 -6.74 19.66 9.46
N ASN A 25 -7.87 19.09 9.01
CA ASN A 25 -8.62 19.57 7.85
C ASN A 25 -9.47 20.83 8.14
N ASN A 26 -9.66 21.19 9.42
CA ASN A 26 -10.51 22.29 9.86
C ASN A 26 -9.70 23.47 10.45
N ILE A 27 -8.37 23.47 10.29
CA ILE A 27 -7.53 24.57 10.79
C ILE A 27 -7.64 25.73 9.80
N GLU A 28 -8.21 26.86 10.24
CA GLU A 28 -8.41 28.05 9.39
C GLU A 28 -7.09 28.71 8.95
N SER A 29 -6.01 28.55 9.71
CA SER A 29 -4.70 29.15 9.41
C SER A 29 -3.57 28.28 9.95
N PRO A 30 -3.27 27.14 9.31
CA PRO A 30 -2.17 26.29 9.74
C PRO A 30 -0.84 27.03 9.52
N SER A 31 0.11 26.88 10.45
CA SER A 31 1.44 27.49 10.35
C SER A 31 2.55 26.49 10.66
N GLY A 32 3.77 26.81 10.22
CA GLY A 32 4.96 26.00 10.48
C GLY A 32 4.83 24.56 9.98
N ARG A 33 5.06 23.59 10.89
CA ARG A 33 5.05 22.16 10.56
C ARG A 33 3.65 21.66 10.17
N ILE A 34 2.59 22.22 10.74
CA ILE A 34 1.21 21.81 10.46
C ILE A 34 0.82 22.21 9.03
N ALA A 35 1.17 23.42 8.59
CA ALA A 35 0.91 23.88 7.22
C ALA A 35 1.60 22.98 6.18
N ARG A 36 2.85 22.57 6.45
CA ARG A 36 3.58 21.68 5.56
C ARG A 36 2.90 20.33 5.44
N TRP A 37 2.53 19.70 6.56
CA TRP A 37 1.81 18.42 6.53
C TRP A 37 0.43 18.55 5.91
N ALA A 38 -0.30 19.65 6.13
CA ALA A 38 -1.59 19.88 5.50
C ALA A 38 -1.45 19.94 3.98
N LEU A 39 -0.46 20.65 3.44
CA LEU A 39 -0.17 20.70 2.01
C LEU A 39 0.20 19.32 1.43
N GLU A 40 1.10 18.60 2.10
CA GLU A 40 1.51 17.24 1.68
C GLU A 40 0.35 16.25 1.70
N LEU A 41 -0.54 16.37 2.68
CA LEU A 41 -1.67 15.46 2.83
C LEU A 41 -2.85 15.84 1.92
N GLN A 42 -2.92 17.08 1.42
CA GLN A 42 -4.00 17.56 0.55
C GLN A 42 -4.10 16.76 -0.76
N GLN A 43 -3.02 16.10 -1.20
CA GLN A 43 -3.04 15.25 -2.39
C GLN A 43 -3.79 13.92 -2.20
N TYR A 44 -4.14 13.57 -0.96
CA TYR A 44 -4.81 12.32 -0.62
C TYR A 44 -6.28 12.56 -0.24
N ASP A 45 -7.15 11.60 -0.58
CA ASP A 45 -8.52 11.56 -0.11
C ASP A 45 -8.60 10.64 1.12
N PHE A 46 -8.81 11.22 2.30
CA PHE A 46 -8.90 10.42 3.52
C PHE A 46 -9.76 11.02 4.62
N GLU A 47 -10.26 10.15 5.49
CA GLU A 47 -10.96 10.54 6.72
C GLU A 47 -10.19 10.11 7.97
N ILE A 48 -10.17 10.97 8.99
CA ILE A 48 -9.50 10.68 10.27
C ILE A 48 -10.52 10.19 11.29
N SER A 49 -10.32 8.97 11.80
CA SER A 49 -11.14 8.39 12.85
C SER A 49 -10.33 8.17 14.12
N TYR A 50 -10.82 8.73 15.23
CA TYR A 50 -10.19 8.57 16.52
C TYR A 50 -10.47 7.18 17.10
N ARG A 51 -9.41 6.53 17.60
CA ARG A 51 -9.48 5.31 18.41
C ARG A 51 -8.69 5.52 19.70
N LYS A 52 -9.28 5.26 20.85
CA LYS A 52 -8.59 5.36 22.16
C LYS A 52 -7.30 4.53 22.13
N GLY A 53 -6.19 5.08 22.62
CA GLY A 53 -4.87 4.41 22.58
C GLY A 53 -4.87 2.98 23.16
N GLN A 54 -5.64 2.74 24.24
CA GLN A 54 -5.83 1.40 24.82
C GLN A 54 -6.44 0.37 23.85
N LEU A 55 -7.15 0.81 22.82
CA LEU A 55 -7.73 -0.02 21.76
C LEU A 55 -6.86 -0.02 20.50
N ASN A 56 -5.85 0.84 20.41
CA ASN A 56 -4.93 0.95 19.27
C ASN A 56 -3.69 0.05 19.44
N ILE A 57 -3.89 -1.15 20.00
CA ILE A 57 -2.84 -2.04 20.50
C ILE A 57 -1.82 -2.40 19.42
N VAL A 58 -2.27 -2.69 18.20
CA VAL A 58 -1.39 -3.10 17.10
C VAL A 58 -0.44 -1.96 16.71
N ALA A 59 -0.97 -0.76 16.49
CA ALA A 59 -0.15 0.40 16.12
C ALA A 59 0.77 0.83 17.27
N ASP A 60 0.28 0.79 18.52
CA ASP A 60 1.07 1.10 19.71
C ASP A 60 2.24 0.10 19.86
N ALA A 61 1.99 -1.20 19.73
CA ALA A 61 3.02 -2.24 19.79
C ALA A 61 4.09 -2.06 18.69
N LEU A 62 3.68 -1.80 17.45
CA LEU A 62 4.59 -1.54 16.34
C LEU A 62 5.43 -0.27 16.57
N SER A 63 4.83 0.80 17.11
CA SER A 63 5.53 2.06 17.40
C SER A 63 6.53 1.96 18.56
N ARG A 64 6.31 1.01 19.47
CA ARG A 64 7.14 0.77 20.66
C ARG A 64 8.14 -0.36 20.50
N GLN A 65 8.09 -1.10 19.39
CA GLN A 65 9.12 -2.09 19.12
C GLN A 65 10.47 -1.38 19.11
N PRO A 66 11.40 -1.74 20.01
CA PRO A 66 12.77 -1.26 19.88
C PRO A 66 13.19 -1.61 18.47
N LEU A 67 13.68 -0.62 17.73
CA LEU A 67 14.54 -0.90 16.61
C LEU A 67 15.74 -1.62 17.24
N GLN A 68 15.64 -2.95 17.38
CA GLN A 68 16.85 -3.75 17.41
C GLN A 68 17.61 -3.25 16.19
N GLU A 69 18.90 -2.98 16.35
CA GLU A 69 19.81 -2.67 15.25
C GLU A 69 19.93 -3.91 14.33
N THR A 70 18.82 -4.44 13.85
CA THR A 70 18.72 -5.27 12.67
C THR A 70 18.76 -4.35 11.44
N SER A 71 19.81 -3.53 11.39
CA SER A 71 20.58 -3.35 10.15
C SER A 71 21.44 -4.59 9.87
N ARG A 72 21.23 -5.68 10.62
CA ARG A 72 21.05 -6.96 9.93
C ARG A 72 19.86 -6.80 9.00
N ARG A 73 20.16 -6.36 7.77
CA ARG A 73 19.65 -7.04 6.57
C ARG A 73 19.34 -8.45 7.03
N VAL A 74 18.08 -8.85 6.99
CA VAL A 74 17.83 -10.29 6.96
C VAL A 74 18.60 -10.70 5.72
N SER A 75 19.85 -11.12 5.92
CA SER A 75 20.50 -12.07 5.05
C SER A 75 19.52 -13.22 5.16
N VAL A 76 18.51 -13.18 4.30
CA VAL A 76 18.00 -14.39 3.71
C VAL A 76 19.31 -15.00 3.25
N GLU A 77 19.82 -15.96 4.01
CA GLU A 77 20.86 -16.82 3.50
C GLU A 77 20.26 -17.28 2.19
N ASP A 78 20.81 -16.72 1.10
CA ASP A 78 20.41 -17.00 -0.25
C ASP A 78 20.69 -18.48 -0.43
N ASP A 79 19.69 -19.30 -0.10
CA ASP A 79 19.50 -20.58 -0.73
C ASP A 79 19.34 -20.20 -2.21
N GLU A 80 20.48 -20.29 -2.90
CA GLU A 80 20.77 -19.90 -4.28
C GLU A 80 19.92 -20.76 -5.23
N GLN A 81 18.62 -20.56 -5.18
CA GLN A 81 17.66 -21.05 -6.15
C GLN A 81 16.78 -19.86 -6.54
N PRO A 82 16.80 -19.45 -7.82
CA PRO A 82 16.06 -18.28 -8.28
C PRO A 82 14.54 -18.53 -8.12
N ARG A 83 13.98 -18.05 -7.01
CA ARG A 83 12.52 -18.07 -6.74
C ARG A 83 11.73 -17.13 -7.65
N GLU A 84 12.39 -16.41 -8.56
CA GLU A 84 11.74 -15.54 -9.55
C GLU A 84 10.79 -16.30 -10.49
N GLN A 85 10.96 -17.62 -10.63
CA GLN A 85 10.13 -18.50 -11.48
C GLN A 85 9.15 -19.40 -10.72
N GLN A 86 9.14 -19.38 -9.39
CA GLN A 86 8.09 -20.07 -8.64
C GLN A 86 6.80 -19.27 -8.75
N GLY A 87 6.03 -19.58 -9.78
CA GLY A 87 4.64 -19.18 -9.90
C GLY A 87 3.92 -19.50 -8.60
N CYS A 88 3.08 -18.56 -8.17
CA CYS A 88 2.25 -18.82 -7.01
C CYS A 88 1.20 -19.83 -7.43
N ARG A 89 1.21 -21.02 -6.82
CA ARG A 89 0.14 -22.00 -6.98
C ARG A 89 -1.25 -21.35 -6.92
N LEU A 90 -1.44 -20.39 -6.00
CA LEU A 90 -2.67 -19.60 -5.89
C LEU A 90 -3.01 -18.79 -7.16
N LEU A 91 -2.04 -18.09 -7.77
CA LEU A 91 -2.28 -17.30 -8.98
C LEU A 91 -2.51 -18.19 -10.20
N GLU A 92 -1.78 -19.31 -10.29
CA GLU A 92 -1.95 -20.31 -11.35
C GLU A 92 -3.32 -20.99 -11.26
N GLU A 93 -3.75 -21.37 -10.05
CA GLU A 93 -5.09 -21.88 -9.79
C GLU A 93 -6.16 -20.86 -10.15
N MET A 94 -5.95 -19.57 -9.82
CA MET A 94 -6.86 -18.50 -10.21
C MET A 94 -6.95 -18.33 -11.73
N GLN A 95 -5.82 -18.35 -12.46
CA GLN A 95 -5.81 -18.33 -13.92
C GLN A 95 -6.56 -19.53 -14.51
N GLY A 96 -6.34 -20.73 -13.97
CA GLY A 96 -7.06 -21.94 -14.37
C GLY A 96 -8.57 -21.83 -14.14
N ASN A 97 -8.98 -21.36 -12.96
CA ASN A 97 -10.39 -21.15 -12.61
C ASN A 97 -11.05 -20.08 -13.48
N MET A 98 -10.33 -19.00 -13.81
CA MET A 98 -10.80 -17.94 -14.69
C MET A 98 -11.02 -18.45 -16.12
N LYS A 99 -10.09 -19.26 -16.65
CA LYS A 99 -10.23 -19.89 -17.98
C LYS A 99 -11.42 -20.85 -18.04
N GLN A 100 -11.71 -21.58 -16.97
CA GLN A 100 -12.85 -22.50 -16.91
C GLN A 100 -14.19 -21.78 -16.72
N GLN A 101 -14.22 -20.69 -15.94
CA GLN A 101 -15.46 -19.99 -15.57
C GLN A 101 -15.29 -18.47 -15.64
N PRO A 102 -15.11 -17.88 -16.83
CA PRO A 102 -14.81 -16.46 -17.00
C PRO A 102 -15.90 -15.55 -16.41
N GLN A 103 -17.16 -15.99 -16.44
CA GLN A 103 -18.29 -15.22 -15.91
C GLN A 103 -18.24 -15.00 -14.39
N LYS A 104 -17.49 -15.82 -13.64
CA LYS A 104 -17.31 -15.64 -12.19
C LYS A 104 -16.20 -14.66 -11.82
N PHE A 105 -15.39 -14.24 -12.80
CA PHE A 105 -14.24 -13.38 -12.58
C PHE A 105 -14.25 -12.17 -13.53
N PRO A 106 -15.33 -11.36 -13.57
CA PRO A 106 -15.43 -10.22 -14.48
C PRO A 106 -14.38 -9.14 -14.20
N ASP A 107 -13.87 -9.07 -12.96
CA ASP A 107 -12.84 -8.12 -12.54
C ASP A 107 -11.41 -8.65 -12.73
N TYR A 108 -11.21 -9.74 -13.49
CA TYR A 108 -9.87 -10.30 -13.73
C TYR A 108 -9.61 -10.46 -15.22
N LEU A 109 -8.36 -10.24 -15.61
CA LEU A 109 -7.88 -10.33 -16.98
C LEU A 109 -6.51 -10.99 -17.00
N GLU A 110 -6.24 -11.81 -18.01
CA GLU A 110 -4.91 -12.34 -18.28
C GLU A 110 -4.37 -11.67 -19.54
N GLU A 111 -3.21 -11.03 -19.44
CA GLU A 111 -2.52 -10.37 -20.55
C GLU A 111 -1.03 -10.72 -20.45
N ASP A 112 -0.43 -11.22 -21.54
CA ASP A 112 0.98 -11.67 -21.60
C ASP A 112 1.40 -12.64 -20.48
N GLY A 113 0.50 -13.54 -20.09
CA GLY A 113 0.72 -14.52 -19.02
C GLY A 113 0.71 -13.92 -17.60
N LYS A 114 0.40 -12.63 -17.46
CA LYS A 114 0.23 -11.94 -16.18
C LYS A 114 -1.25 -11.81 -15.85
N LEU A 115 -1.58 -12.04 -14.59
CA LEU A 115 -2.94 -11.84 -14.08
C LEU A 115 -3.09 -10.39 -13.63
N TYR A 116 -4.16 -9.73 -14.07
CA TYR A 116 -4.56 -8.40 -13.66
C TYR A 116 -5.91 -8.49 -12.96
N ARG A 117 -6.09 -7.63 -11.96
CA ARG A 117 -7.36 -7.40 -11.31
C ARG A 117 -7.79 -5.96 -11.58
N HIS A 118 -9.00 -5.81 -12.10
CA HIS A 118 -9.67 -4.53 -12.14
C HIS A 118 -10.01 -4.12 -10.71
N ILE A 119 -9.50 -2.97 -10.29
CA ILE A 119 -9.85 -2.39 -9.01
C ILE A 119 -10.40 -0.99 -9.29
N PRO A 120 -11.72 -0.79 -9.12
CA PRO A 120 -12.32 0.51 -9.33
C PRO A 120 -11.88 1.43 -8.19
N HIS A 121 -11.34 2.60 -8.54
CA HIS A 121 -11.03 3.65 -7.57
C HIS A 121 -11.85 4.90 -7.85
N ARG A 122 -12.45 5.42 -6.78
CA ARG A 122 -13.00 6.78 -6.78
C ARG A 122 -11.85 7.75 -6.57
N ALA A 123 -11.32 8.26 -7.68
CA ALA A 123 -10.52 9.48 -7.66
C ALA A 123 -11.47 10.64 -8.03
N GLY A 124 -12.19 11.18 -7.05
CA GLY A 124 -13.18 12.23 -7.29
C GLY A 124 -14.51 11.74 -7.92
N ASN A 125 -15.13 12.57 -8.77
CA ASN A 125 -16.39 12.27 -9.46
C ASN A 125 -16.24 11.29 -10.66
N GLU A 126 -15.02 10.90 -11.00
CA GLU A 126 -14.74 9.98 -12.10
C GLU A 126 -14.28 8.63 -11.55
N GLU A 127 -14.97 7.56 -11.94
CA GLU A 127 -14.51 6.19 -11.72
C GLU A 127 -13.34 5.92 -12.66
N VAL A 128 -12.12 6.06 -12.14
CA VAL A 128 -10.92 5.66 -12.89
C VAL A 128 -10.71 4.18 -12.64
N ALA A 129 -11.17 3.37 -13.59
CA ALA A 129 -10.90 1.94 -13.66
C ALA A 129 -9.39 1.69 -13.81
N SER A 130 -8.71 1.19 -12.77
CA SER A 130 -7.29 0.83 -12.86
C SER A 130 -7.13 -0.70 -12.82
N TRP A 131 -6.51 -1.25 -13.86
CA TRP A 131 -6.07 -2.65 -13.88
C TRP A 131 -4.74 -2.75 -13.13
N LYS A 132 -4.69 -3.59 -12.09
CA LYS A 132 -3.48 -3.81 -11.29
C LYS A 132 -2.97 -5.22 -11.46
N MET A 133 -1.67 -5.36 -11.70
CA MET A 133 -1.02 -6.66 -11.83
C MET A 133 -1.02 -7.39 -10.48
N CYS A 134 -1.46 -8.65 -10.49
CA CYS A 134 -1.36 -9.54 -9.35
C CYS A 134 0.09 -10.02 -9.22
N VAL A 135 0.82 -9.49 -8.24
CA VAL A 135 2.26 -9.77 -8.07
C VAL A 135 2.48 -11.16 -7.45
N PRO A 136 3.20 -12.07 -8.14
CA PRO A 136 3.62 -13.34 -7.57
C PRO A 136 4.48 -13.15 -6.32
N ILE A 137 4.34 -14.04 -5.34
CA ILE A 137 5.03 -13.99 -4.05
C ILE A 137 6.55 -13.86 -4.20
N GLY A 138 7.17 -14.57 -5.15
CA GLY A 138 8.61 -14.47 -5.42
C GLY A 138 9.05 -13.09 -5.95
N GLN A 139 8.13 -12.32 -6.51
CA GLN A 139 8.39 -10.97 -7.04
C GLN A 139 7.97 -9.86 -6.07
N ARG A 140 7.22 -10.17 -5.00
CA ARG A 140 6.69 -9.16 -4.07
C ARG A 140 7.78 -8.33 -3.43
N GLN A 141 8.87 -8.95 -2.97
CA GLN A 141 9.96 -8.22 -2.33
C GLN A 141 10.59 -7.21 -3.29
N ARG A 142 10.86 -7.63 -4.53
CA ARG A 142 11.42 -6.76 -5.57
C ARG A 142 10.48 -5.60 -5.88
N VAL A 143 9.21 -5.88 -6.14
CA VAL A 143 8.19 -4.85 -6.41
C VAL A 143 8.04 -3.91 -5.23
N MET A 144 8.05 -4.41 -4.00
CA MET A 144 7.99 -3.59 -2.80
C MET A 144 9.21 -2.67 -2.72
N THR A 145 10.43 -3.17 -2.84
CA THR A 145 11.65 -2.36 -2.79
C THR A 145 11.69 -1.30 -3.90
N GLU A 146 11.36 -1.67 -5.14
CA GLU A 146 11.32 -0.73 -6.27
C GLU A 146 10.32 0.42 -6.05
N ASN A 147 9.19 0.15 -5.38
CA ASN A 147 8.11 1.12 -5.19
C ASN A 147 8.09 1.79 -3.79
N HIS A 148 8.83 1.28 -2.81
CA HIS A 148 8.93 1.83 -1.46
C HIS A 148 10.26 2.54 -1.17
N ASP A 149 11.40 2.06 -1.68
CA ASP A 149 12.74 2.43 -1.16
C ASP A 149 13.45 3.56 -1.95
N HIS A 150 12.75 4.24 -2.86
CA HIS A 150 13.28 5.39 -3.60
C HIS A 150 13.10 6.73 -2.86
N ASP A 151 13.49 6.76 -1.59
CA ASP A 151 13.69 7.99 -0.80
C ASP A 151 15.10 7.97 -0.17
N SER A 152 16.14 7.84 -0.99
CA SER A 152 17.47 8.31 -0.60
C SER A 152 17.71 9.67 -1.25
N HIS A 153 17.28 10.74 -0.58
CA HIS A 153 17.87 12.05 -0.83
C HIS A 153 19.35 12.02 -0.38
N PRO A 154 20.32 12.39 -1.23
CA PRO A 154 21.65 12.74 -0.74
C PRO A 154 21.53 14.00 0.14
N ALA A 155 22.26 13.99 1.25
CA ALA A 155 22.37 15.08 2.20
C ALA A 155 22.93 16.37 1.59
#